data_AF-A0A9D4FTS9-F1
#
_entry.id   AF-A0A9D4FTS9-F1
#
_cell.length_a   1.000
_cell.length_b   1.000
_cell.length_c   1.000
_cell.angle_alpha   90.00
_cell.angle_beta   90.00
_cell.angle_gamma   90.00
#
_symmetry.space_group_name_H-M   'P 1'
#
loop_
_entity.id
_entity.type
_entity.pdbx_description
1 polymer ?
#
loop_
_entity_poly.entity_id
_entity_poly.type
_entity_poly.pdbx_seq_one_letter_code
_entity_poly.pdbx_strand_id
1 'polypeptide(L)' 'MMVKVHAEVVNPKDDSRETTNDFYFMFAAQTTAVPRVIPKSYAGMSLPLFL' A
#
# COMPACT_ATOMS: atom_id res chain seq x y z
N MET A 1 -12.81 4.21 1.09
CA MET A 1 -11.37 4.28 1.45
C MET A 1 -10.57 3.60 0.35
N MET A 2 -9.42 4.16 -0.07
CA MET A 2 -8.53 3.53 -1.04
C MET A 2 -7.29 3.00 -0.30
N VAL A 3 -6.97 1.73 -0.51
CA VAL A 3 -5.82 1.06 0.10
C VAL A 3 -4.89 0.60 -1.01
N LYS A 4 -3.61 1.01 -0.93
CA LYS A 4 -2.55 0.49 -1.79
C LYS A 4 -1.93 -0.74 -1.12
N VAL A 5 -1.87 -1.85 -1.85
CA VAL A 5 -1.18 -3.08 -1.43
C VAL A 5 0.01 -3.27 -2.34
N HIS A 6 1.19 -3.30 -1.73
CA HIS A 6 2.46 -3.57 -2.41
C HIS A 6 2.87 -5.02 -2.14
N ALA A 7 3.17 -5.78 -3.19
CA ALA A 7 3.57 -7.17 -3.08
C ALA A 7 4.98 -7.36 -3.68
N GLU A 8 5.88 -7.90 -2.86
CA GLU A 8 7.24 -8.27 -3.25
C GLU A 8 7.40 -9.79 -3.20
N VAL A 9 8.09 -10.34 -4.19
CA VAL A 9 8.61 -11.71 -4.10
C VAL A 9 10.05 -11.63 -3.63
N VAL A 10 10.36 -12.39 -2.57
CA VAL A 10 11.70 -12.48 -1.99
C VAL A 10 12.30 -13.83 -2.36
N ASN A 11 13.48 -13.82 -2.98
CA ASN A 11 14.25 -15.03 -3.22
C ASN A 11 15.06 -15.38 -1.96
N PRO A 12 14.80 -16.53 -1.30
CA PRO A 12 15.45 -16.86 -0.04
C PRO A 12 16.93 -17.24 -0.16
N LYS A 13 17.45 -17.44 -1.39
CA LYS A 13 18.85 -17.85 -1.59
C LYS A 13 19.83 -16.69 -1.61
N ASP A 14 19.41 -15.54 -2.11
CA ASP A 14 20.25 -14.35 -2.30
C ASP A 14 19.62 -13.07 -1.73
N ASP A 15 18.46 -13.17 -1.08
CA ASP A 15 17.66 -12.07 -0.54
C ASP A 15 17.27 -11.01 -1.58
N SER A 16 17.33 -11.37 -2.87
CA SER A 16 16.85 -10.49 -3.94
C SER A 16 15.33 -10.30 -3.84
N ARG A 17 14.89 -9.07 -4.12
CA ARG A 17 13.48 -8.67 -4.03
C ARG A 17 13.03 -8.12 -5.36
N GLU A 18 11.93 -8.64 -5.86
CA GLU A 18 11.31 -8.15 -7.08
C GLU A 18 9.88 -7.71 -6.78
N THR A 19 9.57 -6.45 -7.10
CA THR A 19 8.20 -5.95 -7.08
C THR A 19 7.43 -6.63 -8.18
N THR A 20 6.43 -7.42 -7.81
CA THR A 20 5.62 -8.15 -8.79
C THR A 20 4.39 -7.37 -9.20
N ASN A 21 3.81 -6.56 -8.30
CA ASN A 21 2.69 -5.70 -8.63
C ASN A 21 2.37 -4.66 -7.54
N ASP A 22 1.68 -3.59 -7.95
CA ASP A 22 1.02 -2.62 -7.07
C ASP A 22 -0.49 -2.70 -7.30
N PHE A 23 -1.25 -3.05 -6.26
CA PHE A 23 -2.70 -3.14 -6.34
C PHE A 23 -3.38 -2.00 -5.58
N TYR A 24 -4.44 -1.44 -6.16
CA TYR A 24 -5.27 -0.42 -5.52
C TYR A 24 -6.67 -0.97 -5.31
N PHE A 25 -7.11 -1.03 -4.06
CA PHE A 25 -8.44 -1.51 -3.70
C PHE A 25 -9.28 -0.38 -3.11
N MET A 26 -10.54 -0.30 -3.53
CA MET A 26 -11.53 0.61 -2.98
C MET A 26 -12.54 -0.15 -2.14
N PHE A 27 -12.67 0.24 -0.87
CA PHE A 27 -13.65 -0.33 0.04
C PHE A 27 -14.72 0.71 0.38
N ALA A 28 -15.98 0.27 0.28
CA ALA A 28 -17.13 1.03 0.77
C ALA A 28 -17.26 0.81 2.28
N ALA A 29 -17.42 1.90 3.03
CA ALA A 29 -17.74 1.84 4.45
C ALA A 29 -19.22 2.20 4.62
N GLN A 30 -19.92 1.47 5.49
CA GLN A 30 -21.31 1.81 5.88
C GLN A 30 -21.37 2.99 6.87
N THR A 31 -20.24 3.68 7.08
CA THR A 31 -20.08 4.83 7.97
C THR A 31 -19.26 5.91 7.27
N THR A 32 -19.59 7.17 7.55
CA THR A 32 -18.84 8.34 7.07
C THR A 32 -17.60 8.62 7.90
N ALA A 33 -17.50 8.06 9.12
CA ALA A 33 -16.38 8.25 10.03
C ALA A 33 -15.29 7.19 9.80
N VAL A 34 -14.63 7.22 8.64
CA VAL A 34 -13.48 6.35 8.37
C VAL A 34 -12.22 6.98 8.96
N PRO A 35 -11.48 6.29 9.87
CA PRO A 35 -10.29 6.85 10.47
C PRO A 35 -9.17 7.01 9.44
N ARG A 36 -8.39 8.08 9.59
CA ARG A 36 -7.23 8.34 8.73
C ARG A 36 -6.10 7.39 9.11
N VAL A 37 -5.57 6.66 8.13
CA VAL A 37 -4.35 5.87 8.31
C VAL A 37 -3.14 6.78 8.18
N ILE A 38 -2.30 6.82 9.22
CA ILE A 38 -1.01 7.53 9.21
C ILE A 38 0.08 6.48 9.03
N PRO A 39 0.83 6.50 7.91
CA PRO A 39 1.93 5.57 7.68
C PRO A 39 3.01 5.73 8.75
N LYS A 40 3.50 4.62 9.30
CA LYS A 40 4.59 4.62 10.29
C LYS A 40 5.98 4.73 9.66
N SER A 41 6.10 4.48 8.35
CA SER A 41 7.37 4.46 7.63
C SER A 41 7.25 5.16 6.28
N TYR A 42 8.40 5.61 5.76
CA TYR A 42 8.52 6.30 4.47
C TYR A 42 7.93 5.49 3.30
N ALA A 43 8.11 4.16 3.32
CA ALA A 43 7.54 3.26 2.31
C ALA A 43 5.99 3.34 2.24
N GLY A 44 5.32 3.61 3.36
CA GLY A 44 3.87 3.81 3.38
C GLY A 44 3.41 5.23 3.03
N MET A 45 4.33 6.19 2.88
CA MET A 45 4.02 7.56 2.49
C MET A 45 3.88 7.73 0.96
N SER A 46 4.07 6.68 0.17
CA SER A 46 3.80 6.69 -1.28
C SER A 46 2.28 6.70 -1.55
N LEU A 47 1.61 7.77 -1.16
CA LEU A 47 0.34 8.19 -1.72
C LEU A 47 0.64 9.13 -2.90
N PRO A 48 -0.12 9.04 -4.00
CA PRO A 48 0.17 9.80 -5.20
C PRO A 48 0.02 11.30 -4.91
N LEU A 49 1.08 12.05 -5.21
CA LEU A 49 1.07 13.49 -5.33
C LEU A 49 0.18 13.85 -6.55
N PHE A 50 -1.12 13.96 -6.35
CA PHE A 50 -2.00 14.63 -7.33
C PHE A 50 -1.95 16.13 -7.04
N LEU A 51 -1.21 16.85 -7.89
CA LEU A 51 -1.55 18.21 -8.30
C LEU A 51 -2.51 18.12 -9.49
#